data_AF-A0A2D9JDQ9-F1
#
_entry.id   AF-A0A2D9JDQ9-F1
#
_cell.length_a   1.000
_cell.length_b   1.000
_cell.length_c   1.000
_cell.angle_alpha   90.00
_cell.angle_beta   90.00
_cell.angle_gamma   90.00
#
_symmetry.space_group_name_H-M   'P 1'
#
loop_
_entity.id
_entity.type
_entity.pdbx_description
1 polymer ?
#
loop_
_entity_poly.entity_id
_entity_poly.type
_entity_poly.pdbx_seq_one_letter_code
_entity_poly.pdbx_strand_id
1 'polypeptide(L)'
;MECQDAAAQLSAYFDDDLASEIADRVSQHVESCQTCQAKLQSFAGIRKLATQYREPAAEAPSWETFAARMNTVQLAPDHTPNGRRRLKEVAIIIAALAASVVILLSVRQPERSDEHAVAQQHSHSHAGAMAGMPSTPIDFQDVVLGFNQDSNMAINSFASKYDGTEVSIDDAEKDLGYQPHAKKSLPTGVQLVSTRLLTLPECNCAEGECLCGPDGCNCVACVCERPDGSTYMLVEKCKSQKVSFGDLPVQLVRRGDKTLQVAKSKDGIAVSWEGSHARMTAIGLRDASELDVLLAAN
;
A
#
# COMPACT_ATOMS: atom_id res chain seq x y z
N MET A 1 38.58 -6.25 0.73
CA MET A 1 37.19 -6.43 1.20
C MET A 1 36.53 -7.41 0.25
N GLU A 2 35.60 -8.23 0.76
CA GLU A 2 34.86 -9.21 -0.03
C GLU A 2 33.85 -8.52 -0.96
N CYS A 3 33.55 -9.16 -2.09
CA CYS A 3 32.65 -8.59 -3.10
C CYS A 3 31.23 -8.35 -2.58
N GLN A 4 30.72 -9.23 -1.72
CA GLN A 4 29.39 -9.05 -1.09
C GLN A 4 29.34 -7.81 -0.20
N ASP A 5 30.38 -7.60 0.61
CA ASP A 5 30.48 -6.43 1.49
C ASP A 5 30.56 -5.14 0.66
N ALA A 6 31.38 -5.14 -0.39
CA ALA A 6 31.47 -3.99 -1.31
C ALA A 6 30.11 -3.73 -1.96
N ALA A 7 29.45 -4.77 -2.48
CA ALA A 7 28.17 -4.69 -3.19
C ALA A 7 27.02 -4.14 -2.34
N ALA A 8 27.05 -4.36 -1.03
CA ALA A 8 26.09 -3.81 -0.07
C ALA A 8 26.31 -2.32 0.19
N GLN A 9 27.56 -1.83 0.06
CA GLN A 9 27.93 -0.45 0.32
C GLN A 9 27.91 0.43 -0.94
N LEU A 10 27.76 -0.13 -2.15
CA LEU A 10 27.86 0.63 -3.42
C LEU A 10 26.82 1.75 -3.57
N SER A 11 25.61 1.60 -3.03
CA SER A 11 24.57 2.65 -3.13
C SER A 11 24.97 3.86 -2.28
N ALA A 12 25.28 3.64 -1.00
CA ALA A 12 25.75 4.69 -0.11
C ALA A 12 27.06 5.32 -0.60
N TYR A 13 27.96 4.51 -1.19
CA TYR A 13 29.18 5.02 -1.84
C TYR A 13 28.87 5.94 -3.02
N PHE A 14 27.87 5.59 -3.84
CA PHE A 14 27.47 6.39 -5.00
C PHE A 14 26.84 7.74 -4.62
N ASP A 15 26.20 7.81 -3.46
CA ASP A 15 25.54 9.00 -2.93
C ASP A 15 26.44 9.85 -2.01
N ASP A 16 27.75 9.51 -1.91
CA ASP A 16 28.73 10.13 -1.01
C ASP A 16 28.37 10.04 0.50
N ASP A 17 27.56 9.03 0.88
CA ASP A 17 27.00 8.83 2.22
C ASP A 17 27.81 7.85 3.10
N LEU A 18 29.04 7.50 2.69
CA LEU A 18 29.92 6.63 3.47
C LEU A 18 30.96 7.41 4.27
N ALA A 19 31.28 6.88 5.45
CA ALA A 19 32.47 7.30 6.19
C ALA A 19 33.73 7.07 5.35
N SER A 20 34.68 8.01 5.40
CA SER A 20 35.84 8.06 4.51
C SER A 20 36.64 6.75 4.47
N GLU A 21 36.85 6.10 5.62
CA GLU A 21 37.57 4.83 5.70
C GLU A 21 36.88 3.68 4.95
N ILE A 22 35.53 3.65 4.95
CA ILE A 22 34.76 2.65 4.22
C ILE A 22 34.72 2.99 2.74
N ALA A 23 34.55 4.28 2.41
CA ALA A 23 34.58 4.76 1.03
C ALA A 23 35.90 4.41 0.33
N ASP A 24 37.05 4.61 0.98
CA ASP A 24 38.37 4.28 0.43
C ASP A 24 38.49 2.78 0.13
N ARG A 25 38.01 1.93 1.06
CA ARG A 25 38.01 0.47 0.86
C ARG A 25 37.11 0.06 -0.30
N VAL A 26 35.95 0.71 -0.45
CA VAL A 26 34.99 0.45 -1.55
C VAL A 26 35.58 0.88 -2.88
N SER A 27 36.18 2.07 -2.94
CA SER A 27 36.89 2.58 -4.12
C SER A 27 37.96 1.60 -4.59
N GLN A 28 38.83 1.16 -3.67
CA GLN A 28 39.91 0.22 -4.00
C GLN A 28 39.38 -1.13 -4.52
N HIS A 29 38.25 -1.62 -3.99
CA HIS A 29 37.63 -2.84 -4.48
C HIS A 29 37.02 -2.65 -5.89
N VAL A 30 36.32 -1.54 -6.12
CA VAL A 30 35.66 -1.23 -7.40
C VAL A 30 36.67 -1.10 -8.54
N GLU A 31 37.87 -0.57 -8.27
CA GLU A 31 38.94 -0.46 -9.27
C GLU A 31 39.38 -1.81 -9.85
N SER A 32 39.24 -2.89 -9.08
CA SER A 32 39.69 -4.24 -9.47
C SER A 32 38.55 -5.23 -9.74
N CYS A 33 37.30 -4.89 -9.41
CA CYS A 33 36.15 -5.77 -9.56
C CYS A 33 35.18 -5.27 -10.65
N GLN A 34 35.18 -5.95 -11.80
CA GLN A 34 34.34 -5.61 -12.94
C GLN A 34 32.84 -5.69 -12.62
N THR A 35 32.41 -6.61 -11.75
CA THR A 35 31.01 -6.73 -11.32
C THR A 35 30.54 -5.53 -10.51
N CYS A 36 31.35 -5.08 -9.54
CA CYS A 36 31.05 -3.89 -8.74
C CYS A 36 31.10 -2.61 -9.57
N GLN A 37 32.03 -2.53 -10.53
CA GLN A 37 32.11 -1.42 -11.48
C GLN A 37 30.85 -1.32 -12.36
N ALA A 38 30.37 -2.45 -12.91
CA ALA A 38 29.14 -2.49 -13.71
C ALA A 38 27.91 -2.06 -12.90
N LYS A 39 27.83 -2.47 -11.63
CA LYS A 39 26.74 -2.08 -10.72
C LYS A 39 26.77 -0.59 -10.36
N LEU A 40 27.95 0.01 -10.19
CA LEU A 40 28.06 1.47 -10.03
C LEU A 40 27.65 2.24 -11.29
N GLN A 41 28.00 1.72 -12.46
CA GLN A 41 27.60 2.33 -13.73
C GLN A 41 26.08 2.27 -13.94
N SER A 42 25.38 1.24 -13.45
CA SER A 42 23.92 1.19 -13.55
C SER A 42 23.24 2.28 -12.70
N PHE A 43 23.77 2.58 -11.51
CA PHE A 43 23.31 3.71 -10.69
C PHE A 43 23.50 5.05 -11.40
N ALA A 44 24.65 5.27 -12.03
CA ALA A 44 24.90 6.45 -12.86
C ALA A 44 23.91 6.55 -14.05
N GLY A 45 23.57 5.42 -14.66
CA GLY A 45 22.56 5.33 -15.72
C GLY A 45 21.17 5.76 -15.25
N ILE A 46 20.73 5.26 -14.10
CA ILE A 46 19.44 5.62 -13.49
C ILE A 46 19.41 7.11 -13.12
N ARG A 47 20.47 7.64 -12.50
CA ARG A 47 20.58 9.08 -12.18
C ARG A 47 20.48 9.94 -13.43
N LYS A 48 21.16 9.56 -14.51
CA LYS A 48 21.11 10.28 -15.79
C LYS A 48 19.68 10.32 -16.35
N LEU A 49 18.98 9.19 -16.37
CA LEU A 49 17.58 9.13 -16.79
C LEU A 49 16.71 10.03 -15.90
N ALA A 50 16.83 9.92 -14.58
CA ALA A 50 16.07 10.75 -13.63
C ALA A 50 16.30 12.26 -13.84
N THR A 51 17.53 12.68 -14.18
CA THR A 51 17.83 14.08 -14.48
C THR A 51 17.36 14.54 -15.86
N GLN A 52 17.26 13.63 -16.84
CA GLN A 52 16.79 13.94 -18.19
C GLN A 52 15.27 14.18 -18.23
N TYR A 53 14.52 13.52 -17.33
CA TYR A 53 13.07 13.71 -17.19
C TYR A 53 12.67 14.81 -16.20
N ARG A 54 13.64 15.51 -15.60
CA ARG A 54 13.33 16.71 -14.81
C ARG A 54 12.92 17.81 -15.79
N GLU A 55 11.61 18.02 -15.94
CA GLU A 55 11.08 19.27 -16.53
C GLU A 55 11.85 20.44 -15.91
N PRO A 56 12.21 21.48 -16.69
CA PRO A 56 12.81 22.67 -16.12
C PRO A 56 11.83 23.18 -15.07
N ALA A 57 12.20 23.02 -13.80
CA ALA A 57 11.37 23.45 -12.69
C ALA A 57 11.08 24.93 -12.95
N ALA A 58 9.79 25.28 -13.10
CA ALA A 58 9.37 26.66 -12.95
C ALA A 58 10.04 27.16 -11.67
N GLU A 59 10.73 28.31 -11.75
CA GLU A 59 11.60 28.82 -10.68
C GLU A 59 10.94 28.57 -9.32
N ALA A 60 11.63 27.77 -8.49
CA ALA A 60 11.11 27.44 -7.18
C ALA A 60 10.78 28.76 -6.46
N PRO A 61 9.58 28.90 -5.88
CA PRO A 61 9.19 30.14 -5.20
C PRO A 61 10.22 30.44 -4.10
N SER A 62 10.50 31.72 -3.91
CA SER A 62 11.47 32.12 -2.89
C SER A 62 11.06 31.61 -1.51
N TRP A 63 12.06 31.38 -0.65
CA TRP A 63 11.83 30.97 0.73
C TRP A 63 10.87 31.93 1.47
N GLU A 64 10.91 33.22 1.15
CA GLU A 64 9.98 34.19 1.75
C GLU A 64 8.51 33.91 1.39
N THR A 65 8.25 33.48 0.15
CA THR A 65 6.90 33.13 -0.32
C THR A 65 6.37 31.88 0.38
N PHE A 66 7.25 30.92 0.66
CA PHE A 66 6.91 29.71 1.41
C PHE A 66 6.67 30.01 2.90
N ALA A 67 7.53 30.81 3.53
CA ALA A 67 7.39 31.21 4.93
C ALA A 67 6.10 32.01 5.18
N ALA A 68 5.72 32.89 4.26
CA ALA A 68 4.47 33.66 4.35
C ALA A 68 3.22 32.78 4.40
N ARG A 69 3.20 31.67 3.64
CA ARG A 69 2.06 30.73 3.63
C ARG A 69 1.89 29.94 4.93
N MET A 70 2.98 29.66 5.65
CA MET A 70 2.91 28.99 6.95
C MET A 70 2.40 29.92 8.05
N ASN A 71 2.74 31.21 8.00
CA ASN A 71 2.26 32.19 8.98
C ASN A 71 0.77 32.55 8.84
N THR A 72 0.12 32.22 7.72
CA THR A 72 -1.30 32.51 7.51
C THR A 72 -2.27 31.47 8.10
N VAL A 73 -1.79 30.43 8.79
CA VAL A 73 -2.64 29.36 9.35
C VAL A 73 -3.17 29.66 10.77
N GLN A 74 -2.86 30.79 11.39
CA GLN A 74 -3.35 31.12 12.73
C GLN A 74 -4.34 32.29 12.75
N LEU A 75 -5.64 31.96 12.85
CA LEU A 75 -6.60 32.45 13.87
C LEU A 75 -8.03 32.04 13.44
N ALA A 76 -8.44 30.82 13.83
CA ALA A 76 -9.86 30.56 14.03
C ALA A 76 -10.30 31.27 15.33
N PRO A 77 -11.50 31.88 15.39
CA PRO A 77 -11.93 32.66 16.54
C PRO A 77 -12.15 31.76 17.76
N ASP A 78 -11.66 32.26 18.89
CA ASP A 78 -11.69 31.64 20.20
C ASP A 78 -13.14 31.50 20.71
N HIS A 79 -13.64 30.26 20.79
CA HIS A 79 -14.91 29.98 21.43
C HIS A 79 -14.74 30.05 22.96
N THR A 80 -15.22 31.13 23.57
CA THR A 80 -15.30 31.25 25.03
C THR A 80 -16.23 30.17 25.62
N PRO A 81 -15.75 29.31 26.54
CA PRO A 81 -16.58 28.25 27.10
C PRO A 81 -17.46 28.78 28.24
N ASN A 82 -18.77 28.61 28.07
CA ASN A 82 -19.81 28.97 29.03
C ASN A 82 -19.76 28.04 30.26
N GLY A 83 -19.56 28.62 31.46
CA GLY A 83 -19.23 27.93 32.73
C GLY A 83 -20.28 27.01 33.35
N ARG A 84 -21.35 26.63 32.63
CA ARG A 84 -22.41 25.74 33.13
C ARG A 84 -22.23 24.25 32.75
N ARG A 85 -21.33 23.91 31.84
CA ARG A 85 -21.10 22.50 31.41
C ARG A 85 -20.17 21.68 32.32
N ARG A 86 -19.23 22.33 33.04
CA ARG A 86 -18.24 21.63 33.88
C ARG A 86 -18.82 20.85 35.07
N LEU A 87 -19.98 21.25 35.61
CA LEU A 87 -20.59 20.53 36.73
C LEU A 87 -21.26 19.21 36.33
N LYS A 88 -21.70 19.06 35.06
CA LYS A 88 -22.29 17.81 34.57
C LYS A 88 -21.23 16.74 34.28
N GLU A 89 -20.04 17.13 33.81
CA GLU A 89 -18.97 16.17 33.49
C GLU A 89 -18.29 15.60 34.74
N VAL A 90 -18.15 16.39 35.80
CA VAL A 90 -17.62 15.90 37.09
C VAL A 90 -18.55 14.88 37.75
N ALA A 91 -19.87 15.03 37.61
CA ALA A 91 -20.84 14.07 38.13
C ALA A 91 -20.79 12.71 37.40
N ILE A 92 -20.45 12.71 36.10
CA ILE A 92 -20.32 11.49 35.29
C ILE A 92 -19.03 10.73 35.67
N ILE A 93 -17.94 11.44 35.98
CA ILE A 93 -16.67 10.82 36.40
C ILE A 93 -16.79 10.15 37.78
N ILE A 94 -17.55 10.74 38.71
CA ILE A 94 -17.77 10.15 40.05
C ILE A 94 -18.63 8.89 39.97
N ALA A 95 -19.60 8.83 39.05
CA ALA A 95 -20.42 7.63 38.85
C ALA A 95 -19.63 6.44 38.25
N ALA A 96 -18.64 6.72 37.39
CA ALA A 96 -17.80 5.68 36.78
C ALA A 96 -16.84 5.00 37.78
N LEU A 97 -16.35 5.74 38.79
CA LEU A 97 -15.47 5.18 39.83
C LEU A 97 -16.20 4.29 40.85
N ALA A 98 -17.53 4.43 40.98
CA ALA A 98 -18.32 3.55 41.85
C ALA A 98 -18.58 2.17 41.20
N ALA A 99 -18.63 2.10 39.86
CA ALA A 99 -18.88 0.85 39.13
C ALA A 99 -17.66 -0.09 39.14
N SER A 100 -16.44 0.45 39.16
CA SER A 100 -15.20 -0.35 39.18
C SER A 100 -14.96 -1.09 40.51
N VAL A 101 -15.50 -0.59 41.63
CA VAL A 101 -15.43 -1.27 42.94
C VAL A 101 -16.35 -2.50 43.02
N VAL A 102 -17.47 -2.50 42.30
CA VAL A 102 -18.42 -3.63 42.26
C VAL A 102 -17.88 -4.80 41.40
N ILE A 103 -17.11 -4.49 40.35
CA ILE A 103 -16.50 -5.51 39.48
C ILE A 103 -15.35 -6.24 40.19
N LEU A 104 -14.56 -5.54 41.02
CA LEU A 104 -13.44 -6.14 41.75
C LEU A 104 -13.85 -7.08 42.90
N LEU A 105 -15.10 -7.01 43.37
CA LEU A 105 -15.62 -7.88 44.43
C LEU A 105 -16.33 -9.15 43.91
N SER A 106 -16.56 -9.27 42.60
CA SER A 106 -17.37 -10.36 42.01
C SER A 106 -16.55 -11.50 41.40
N VAL A 107 -15.22 -11.41 41.36
CA VAL A 107 -14.36 -12.49 40.84
C VAL A 107 -13.65 -13.20 41.99
N ARG A 108 -14.43 -14.02 42.70
CA ARG A 108 -13.91 -15.13 43.51
C ARG A 108 -14.71 -16.38 43.20
N GLN A 109 -14.37 -17.04 42.09
CA GLN A 109 -14.55 -18.48 41.95
C GLN A 109 -13.36 -19.11 41.22
N PRO A 110 -13.02 -20.37 41.57
CA PRO A 110 -11.74 -20.98 41.22
C PRO A 110 -11.79 -21.78 39.90
N GLU A 111 -10.61 -21.83 39.29
CA GLU A 111 -10.10 -22.77 38.29
C GLU A 111 -11.07 -23.62 37.46
N ARG A 112 -11.07 -23.34 36.15
CA ARG A 112 -11.15 -24.37 35.13
C ARG A 112 -10.13 -24.06 34.04
N SER A 113 -9.10 -24.89 33.99
CA SER A 113 -8.05 -24.92 32.98
C SER A 113 -8.63 -25.43 31.66
N ASP A 114 -8.68 -24.58 30.65
CA ASP A 114 -8.78 -24.99 29.25
C ASP A 114 -7.71 -24.24 28.45
N GLU A 115 -6.75 -25.02 27.96
CA GLU A 115 -5.72 -24.66 26.99
C GLU A 115 -6.30 -23.84 25.84
N HIS A 116 -5.93 -22.56 25.77
CA HIS A 116 -6.03 -21.79 24.54
C HIS A 116 -4.63 -21.31 24.18
N ALA A 117 -4.15 -21.81 23.04
CA ALA A 117 -2.96 -21.36 22.36
C ALA A 117 -3.03 -19.82 22.20
N VAL A 118 -2.10 -19.14 22.86
CA VAL A 118 -1.89 -17.71 22.72
C VAL A 118 -1.41 -17.46 21.30
N ALA A 119 -2.25 -16.83 20.48
CA ALA A 119 -1.81 -16.12 19.30
C ALA A 119 -0.80 -15.07 19.76
N GLN A 120 0.47 -15.31 19.43
CA GLN A 120 1.58 -14.46 19.79
C GLN A 120 1.52 -13.21 18.91
N GLN A 121 0.79 -12.21 19.38
CA GLN A 121 0.66 -10.90 18.75
C GLN A 121 1.99 -10.16 18.93
N HIS A 122 2.88 -10.30 17.96
CA HIS A 122 4.13 -9.54 17.91
C HIS A 122 3.82 -8.09 17.52
N SER A 123 3.69 -7.23 18.54
CA SER A 123 3.75 -5.79 18.37
C SER A 123 5.22 -5.40 18.19
N HIS A 124 5.60 -5.07 16.97
CA HIS A 124 6.88 -4.42 16.70
C HIS A 124 6.60 -2.95 16.36
N SER A 125 7.02 -2.07 17.28
CA SER A 125 7.06 -0.63 17.04
C SER A 125 8.19 -0.33 16.05
N HIS A 126 7.87 0.10 14.84
CA HIS A 126 8.85 0.75 13.96
C HIS A 126 8.86 2.25 14.27
N ALA A 127 9.36 2.57 15.46
CA ALA A 127 9.67 3.94 15.82
C ALA A 127 10.89 4.41 15.02
N GLY A 128 10.64 5.21 13.98
CA GLY A 128 11.53 6.28 13.56
C GLY A 128 12.66 5.92 12.58
N ALA A 129 12.32 5.81 11.29
CA ALA A 129 13.24 6.16 10.19
C ALA A 129 12.52 6.32 8.83
N MET A 130 11.37 5.66 8.62
CA MET A 130 10.71 5.61 7.30
C MET A 130 9.33 6.28 7.24
N ALA A 131 8.83 6.84 8.36
CA ALA A 131 7.59 7.61 8.40
C ALA A 131 7.78 8.96 7.69
N GLY A 132 7.61 8.96 6.36
CA GLY A 132 7.76 10.16 5.53
C GLY A 132 8.23 9.91 4.10
N MET A 133 8.69 8.70 3.75
CA MET A 133 9.04 8.37 2.37
C MET A 133 7.75 8.16 1.55
N PRO A 134 7.63 8.77 0.36
CA PRO A 134 6.46 8.55 -0.49
C PRO A 134 6.47 7.10 -0.98
N SER A 135 5.41 6.34 -0.66
CA SER A 135 5.21 5.00 -1.21
C SER A 135 5.18 5.08 -2.75
N THR A 136 6.06 4.33 -3.41
CA THR A 136 6.04 4.21 -4.88
C THR A 136 4.67 3.70 -5.33
N PRO A 137 3.97 4.39 -6.25
CA PRO A 137 2.70 3.91 -6.76
C PRO A 137 2.84 2.55 -7.42
N ILE A 138 1.86 1.68 -7.17
CA ILE A 138 1.75 0.39 -7.87
C ILE A 138 1.28 0.69 -9.29
N ASP A 139 2.16 0.42 -10.25
CA ASP A 139 1.91 0.68 -11.66
C ASP A 139 1.22 -0.50 -12.33
N PHE A 140 0.09 -0.20 -12.98
CA PHE A 140 -0.74 -1.15 -13.70
C PHE A 140 -0.72 -0.95 -15.22
N GLN A 141 0.08 -0.02 -15.77
CA GLN A 141 0.06 0.31 -17.21
C GLN A 141 0.21 -0.92 -18.11
N ASP A 142 1.27 -1.71 -17.90
CA ASP A 142 1.55 -2.90 -18.71
C ASP A 142 0.44 -3.94 -18.63
N VAL A 143 -0.12 -4.12 -17.43
CA VAL A 143 -1.22 -5.06 -17.23
C VAL A 143 -2.45 -4.58 -17.98
N VAL A 144 -2.83 -3.30 -17.84
CA VAL A 144 -4.00 -2.74 -18.52
C VAL A 144 -3.89 -2.80 -20.04
N LEU A 145 -2.68 -2.60 -20.59
CA LEU A 145 -2.42 -2.68 -22.03
C LEU A 145 -2.42 -4.12 -22.55
N GLY A 146 -1.93 -5.08 -21.77
CA GLY A 146 -1.82 -6.49 -22.18
C GLY A 146 -3.04 -7.37 -21.84
N PHE A 147 -3.88 -6.97 -20.89
CA PHE A 147 -4.85 -7.88 -20.27
C PHE A 147 -5.85 -8.50 -21.25
N ASN A 148 -6.39 -7.71 -22.18
CA ASN A 148 -7.38 -8.19 -23.14
C ASN A 148 -6.77 -8.97 -24.32
N GLN A 149 -5.45 -8.90 -24.51
CA GLN A 149 -4.74 -9.69 -25.52
C GLN A 149 -4.43 -11.08 -24.99
N ASP A 150 -3.87 -11.14 -23.78
CA ASP A 150 -3.58 -12.38 -23.09
C ASP A 150 -3.60 -12.13 -21.57
N SER A 151 -4.74 -12.43 -20.95
CA SER A 151 -4.92 -12.22 -19.52
C SER A 151 -3.98 -13.07 -18.66
N ASN A 152 -3.56 -14.25 -19.16
CA ASN A 152 -2.62 -15.13 -18.46
C ASN A 152 -1.19 -14.58 -18.52
N MET A 153 -0.77 -14.09 -19.68
CA MET A 153 0.53 -13.41 -19.78
C MET A 153 0.55 -12.14 -18.91
N ALA A 154 -0.51 -11.32 -18.96
CA ALA A 154 -0.58 -10.08 -18.20
C ALA A 154 -0.53 -10.32 -16.67
N ILE A 155 -1.27 -11.31 -16.16
CA ILE A 155 -1.21 -11.68 -14.72
C ILE A 155 0.15 -12.26 -14.35
N ASN A 156 0.76 -13.10 -15.19
CA ASN A 156 2.06 -13.72 -14.89
C ASN A 156 3.19 -12.68 -14.87
N SER A 157 3.17 -11.72 -15.79
CA SER A 157 4.11 -10.60 -15.79
C SER A 157 3.92 -9.72 -14.56
N PHE A 158 2.66 -9.44 -14.17
CA PHE A 158 2.37 -8.68 -12.95
C PHE A 158 2.82 -9.42 -11.70
N ALA A 159 2.51 -10.72 -11.58
CA ALA A 159 2.91 -11.56 -10.46
C ALA A 159 4.44 -11.62 -10.34
N SER A 160 5.14 -11.86 -11.45
CA SER A 160 6.62 -11.90 -11.47
C SER A 160 7.26 -10.59 -10.99
N LYS A 161 6.63 -9.43 -11.27
CA LYS A 161 7.11 -8.12 -10.80
C LYS A 161 7.00 -7.94 -9.28
N TYR A 162 6.12 -8.69 -8.62
CA TYR A 162 5.79 -8.53 -7.20
C TYR A 162 5.82 -9.87 -6.43
N ASP A 163 6.79 -10.73 -6.76
CA ASP A 163 7.04 -12.03 -6.12
C ASP A 163 5.78 -12.90 -5.95
N GLY A 164 4.91 -12.84 -6.95
CA GLY A 164 3.58 -13.40 -6.92
C GLY A 164 3.54 -14.91 -7.07
N THR A 165 2.82 -15.58 -6.18
CA THR A 165 2.65 -17.04 -6.17
C THR A 165 1.19 -17.42 -6.41
N GLU A 166 0.96 -18.46 -7.22
CA GLU A 166 -0.38 -19.04 -7.37
C GLU A 166 -0.77 -19.81 -6.12
N VAL A 167 -1.94 -19.50 -5.59
CA VAL A 167 -2.47 -20.12 -4.37
C VAL A 167 -3.96 -20.40 -4.55
N SER A 168 -4.52 -21.26 -3.71
CA SER A 168 -5.98 -21.34 -3.59
C SER A 168 -6.53 -20.07 -2.93
N ILE A 169 -7.81 -19.77 -3.15
CA ILE A 169 -8.46 -18.63 -2.49
C ILE A 169 -8.59 -18.82 -0.97
N ASP A 170 -8.58 -20.07 -0.49
CA ASP A 170 -8.57 -20.41 0.93
C ASP A 170 -7.21 -20.12 1.57
N ASP A 171 -6.12 -20.50 0.90
CA ASP A 171 -4.76 -20.20 1.35
C ASP A 171 -4.50 -18.69 1.34
N ALA A 172 -4.98 -17.98 0.30
CA ALA A 172 -4.91 -16.53 0.24
C ALA A 172 -5.62 -15.86 1.44
N GLU A 173 -6.83 -16.30 1.80
CA GLU A 173 -7.55 -15.76 2.97
C GLU A 173 -6.75 -15.97 4.28
N LYS A 174 -6.15 -17.15 4.43
CA LYS A 174 -5.33 -17.46 5.60
C LYS A 174 -4.10 -16.55 5.71
N ASP A 175 -3.40 -16.34 4.60
CA ASP A 175 -2.17 -15.53 4.55
C ASP A 175 -2.46 -14.03 4.64
N LEU A 176 -3.60 -13.59 4.11
CA LEU A 176 -4.06 -12.20 4.18
C LEU A 176 -4.67 -11.87 5.54
N GLY A 177 -5.22 -12.84 6.26
CA GLY A 177 -5.97 -12.61 7.50
C GLY A 177 -7.35 -11.97 7.30
N TYR A 178 -7.84 -11.89 6.06
CA TYR A 178 -9.18 -11.44 5.71
C TYR A 178 -9.70 -12.17 4.47
N GLN A 179 -11.02 -12.24 4.33
CA GLN A 179 -11.67 -12.86 3.18
C GLN A 179 -11.60 -11.95 1.95
N PRO A 180 -10.93 -12.35 0.84
CA PRO A 180 -10.89 -11.56 -0.39
C PRO A 180 -12.28 -11.35 -0.99
N HIS A 181 -12.49 -10.21 -1.65
CA HIS A 181 -13.73 -9.88 -2.33
C HIS A 181 -14.15 -10.95 -3.34
N ALA A 182 -13.20 -11.47 -4.12
CA ALA A 182 -13.46 -12.53 -5.11
C ALA A 182 -14.00 -13.83 -4.49
N LYS A 183 -13.79 -14.05 -3.19
CA LYS A 183 -14.40 -15.16 -2.43
C LYS A 183 -15.76 -14.79 -1.85
N LYS A 184 -15.88 -13.56 -1.35
CA LYS A 184 -17.10 -13.05 -0.69
C LYS A 184 -18.25 -12.86 -1.67
N SER A 185 -17.99 -12.26 -2.82
CA SER A 185 -19.02 -11.94 -3.80
C SER A 185 -18.43 -11.75 -5.19
N LEU A 186 -19.03 -12.42 -6.17
CA LEU A 186 -18.80 -12.19 -7.59
C LEU A 186 -20.14 -11.93 -8.28
N PRO A 187 -20.14 -11.18 -9.40
CA PRO A 187 -21.34 -11.03 -10.22
C PRO A 187 -21.92 -12.40 -10.65
N THR A 188 -23.23 -12.45 -10.87
CA THR A 188 -23.90 -13.69 -11.27
C THR A 188 -23.29 -14.29 -12.53
N GLY A 189 -22.94 -15.57 -12.48
CA GLY A 189 -22.35 -16.32 -13.59
C GLY A 189 -20.84 -16.13 -13.77
N VAL A 190 -20.21 -15.23 -13.01
CA VAL A 190 -18.75 -15.08 -12.99
C VAL A 190 -18.14 -16.12 -12.06
N GLN A 191 -17.01 -16.69 -12.48
CA GLN A 191 -16.25 -17.66 -11.70
C GLN A 191 -14.84 -17.16 -11.42
N LEU A 192 -14.30 -17.47 -10.23
CA LEU A 192 -12.89 -17.27 -9.93
C LEU A 192 -12.07 -18.39 -10.58
N VAL A 193 -11.09 -18.03 -11.41
CA VAL A 193 -10.27 -19.01 -12.17
C VAL A 193 -8.79 -19.02 -11.79
N SER A 194 -8.26 -17.94 -11.24
CA SER A 194 -6.89 -17.92 -10.70
C SER A 194 -6.78 -16.91 -9.55
N THR A 195 -5.94 -17.23 -8.56
CA THR A 195 -5.63 -16.37 -7.42
C THR A 195 -4.11 -16.30 -7.26
N ARG A 196 -3.58 -15.09 -7.15
CA ARG A 196 -2.17 -14.82 -6.91
C ARG A 196 -2.02 -14.04 -5.60
N LEU A 197 -1.22 -14.56 -4.69
CA LEU A 197 -0.73 -13.80 -3.53
C LEU A 197 0.53 -13.04 -3.97
N LEU A 198 0.60 -11.75 -3.70
CA LEU A 198 1.65 -10.84 -4.14
C LEU A 198 2.29 -10.15 -2.95
N THR A 199 3.59 -9.85 -3.07
CA THR A 199 4.33 -9.02 -2.11
C THR A 199 4.59 -7.66 -2.74
N LEU A 200 3.76 -6.67 -2.39
CA LEU A 200 3.93 -5.30 -2.86
C LEU A 200 4.92 -4.53 -1.95
N PRO A 201 5.58 -3.47 -2.47
CA PRO A 201 6.40 -2.59 -1.64
C PRO A 201 5.66 -2.05 -0.42
N GLU A 202 6.41 -1.74 0.64
CA GLU A 202 5.87 -1.30 1.93
C GLU A 202 4.81 -0.19 1.81
N CYS A 203 3.73 -0.35 2.58
CA CYS A 203 2.69 0.66 2.77
C CYS A 203 3.12 1.66 3.85
N ASN A 204 2.71 2.92 3.75
CA ASN A 204 2.78 3.87 4.86
C ASN A 204 1.43 3.90 5.61
N CYS A 205 0.88 2.73 5.95
CA CYS A 205 -0.37 2.60 6.71
C CYS A 205 -0.03 2.76 8.21
N ALA A 206 -0.91 3.35 9.03
CA ALA A 206 -0.64 3.53 10.46
C ALA A 206 -0.56 2.16 11.17
N GLU A 207 0.10 2.09 12.33
CA GLU A 207 0.18 0.85 13.12
C GLU A 207 -1.23 0.28 13.37
N GLY A 208 -1.44 -0.99 13.00
CA GLY A 208 -2.73 -1.67 13.12
C GLY A 208 -3.72 -1.44 11.97
N GLU A 209 -3.41 -0.58 10.99
CA GLU A 209 -4.23 -0.38 9.79
C GLU A 209 -3.76 -1.22 8.58
N CYS A 210 -2.51 -1.68 8.59
CA CYS A 210 -1.91 -2.53 7.56
C CYS A 210 -1.69 -3.95 8.11
N LEU A 211 -1.96 -4.96 7.28
CA LEU A 211 -1.54 -6.36 7.52
C LEU A 211 -0.16 -6.64 6.90
N CYS A 212 0.63 -5.60 6.66
CA CYS A 212 1.94 -5.75 6.04
C CYS A 212 2.97 -6.22 7.06
N GLY A 213 3.80 -7.17 6.63
CA GLY A 213 4.92 -7.68 7.40
C GLY A 213 6.21 -6.89 7.10
N PRO A 214 7.32 -7.25 7.76
CA PRO A 214 8.64 -6.64 7.50
C PRO A 214 9.14 -6.87 6.06
N ASP A 215 8.60 -7.87 5.36
CA ASP A 215 8.99 -8.22 4.00
C ASP A 215 8.08 -7.57 2.92
N GLY A 216 7.20 -6.65 3.33
CA GLY A 216 6.29 -5.93 2.44
C GLY A 216 4.81 -6.22 2.69
N CYS A 217 4.01 -5.87 1.70
CA CYS A 217 2.55 -5.89 1.78
C CYS A 217 1.92 -7.03 1.02
N ASN A 218 1.37 -8.00 1.76
CA ASN A 218 0.57 -9.07 1.19
C ASN A 218 -0.67 -8.50 0.51
N CYS A 219 -0.81 -8.81 -0.76
CA CYS A 219 -1.91 -8.38 -1.62
C CYS A 219 -2.40 -9.56 -2.44
N VAL A 220 -3.62 -9.47 -2.96
CA VAL A 220 -4.20 -10.54 -3.78
C VAL A 220 -4.65 -10.02 -5.12
N ALA A 221 -4.34 -10.78 -6.17
CA ALA A 221 -4.86 -10.58 -7.51
C ALA A 221 -5.66 -11.82 -7.95
N CYS A 222 -6.93 -11.62 -8.26
CA CYS A 222 -7.85 -12.67 -8.67
C CYS A 222 -8.26 -12.45 -10.14
N VAL A 223 -8.15 -13.50 -10.96
CA VAL A 223 -8.70 -13.51 -12.31
C VAL A 223 -10.07 -14.16 -12.27
N CYS A 224 -11.06 -13.45 -12.80
CA CYS A 224 -12.45 -13.85 -12.84
C CYS A 224 -12.89 -14.04 -14.29
N GLU A 225 -13.57 -15.15 -14.59
CA GLU A 225 -14.07 -15.50 -15.91
C GLU A 225 -15.58 -15.27 -15.99
N ARG A 226 -16.02 -14.61 -17.06
CA ARG A 226 -17.43 -14.36 -17.38
C ARG A 226 -18.06 -15.58 -18.06
N PRO A 227 -19.40 -15.67 -18.14
CA PRO A 227 -20.08 -16.75 -18.85
C PRO A 227 -19.69 -16.94 -20.33
N ASP A 228 -19.18 -15.89 -20.98
CA ASP A 228 -18.72 -15.94 -22.37
C ASP A 228 -17.23 -16.23 -22.52
N GLY A 229 -16.56 -16.61 -21.43
CA GLY A 229 -15.15 -17.00 -21.38
C GLY A 229 -14.17 -15.82 -21.33
N SER A 230 -14.65 -14.58 -21.41
CA SER A 230 -13.77 -13.41 -21.27
C SER A 230 -13.47 -13.11 -19.80
N THR A 231 -12.27 -12.64 -19.50
CA THR A 231 -11.80 -12.47 -18.12
C THR A 231 -11.71 -11.00 -17.69
N TYR A 232 -11.69 -10.76 -16.38
CA TYR A 232 -11.25 -9.52 -15.75
C TYR A 232 -10.42 -9.86 -14.52
N MET A 233 -9.60 -8.93 -14.06
CA MET A 233 -8.79 -9.09 -12.85
C MET A 233 -9.24 -8.13 -11.77
N LEU A 234 -9.24 -8.59 -10.51
CA LEU A 234 -9.47 -7.80 -9.31
C LEU A 234 -8.23 -7.87 -8.42
N VAL A 235 -7.67 -6.73 -8.06
CA VAL A 235 -6.50 -6.62 -7.18
C VAL A 235 -6.88 -5.87 -5.91
N GLU A 236 -6.59 -6.48 -4.76
CA GLU A 236 -6.84 -5.92 -3.42
C GLU A 236 -5.50 -5.71 -2.72
N LYS A 237 -5.30 -4.49 -2.20
CA LYS A 237 -4.01 -4.06 -1.62
C LYS A 237 -4.21 -3.05 -0.48
N CYS A 238 -3.19 -2.68 0.30
CA CYS A 238 -3.40 -1.70 1.41
C CYS A 238 -3.98 -0.40 0.87
N LYS A 239 -4.87 0.22 1.66
CA LYS A 239 -5.52 1.49 1.32
C LYS A 239 -4.53 2.61 0.99
N SER A 240 -3.40 2.68 1.69
CA SER A 240 -2.39 3.73 1.49
C SER A 240 -1.56 3.53 0.22
N GLN A 241 -1.51 2.32 -0.35
CA GLN A 241 -0.74 2.06 -1.55
C GLN A 241 -1.38 2.80 -2.73
N LYS A 242 -0.64 3.76 -3.27
CA LYS A 242 -1.08 4.57 -4.40
C LYS A 242 -1.10 3.72 -5.67
N VAL A 243 -1.94 4.15 -6.62
CA VAL A 243 -2.11 3.49 -7.91
C VAL A 243 -1.60 4.44 -8.99
N SER A 244 -0.86 3.89 -9.94
CA SER A 244 -0.52 4.54 -11.20
C SER A 244 -1.04 3.68 -12.36
N PHE A 245 -1.48 4.34 -13.42
CA PHE A 245 -1.78 3.70 -14.70
C PHE A 245 -0.77 4.12 -15.78
N GLY A 246 0.42 4.57 -15.34
CA GLY A 246 1.48 5.11 -16.19
C GLY A 246 0.98 6.28 -17.03
N ASP A 247 1.23 6.23 -18.33
CA ASP A 247 0.83 7.28 -19.28
C ASP A 247 -0.62 7.16 -19.78
N LEU A 248 -1.40 6.20 -19.26
CA LEU A 248 -2.78 6.04 -19.68
C LEU A 248 -3.61 7.25 -19.24
N PRO A 249 -4.54 7.75 -20.09
CA PRO A 249 -5.47 8.80 -19.67
C PRO A 249 -6.33 8.35 -18.48
N VAL A 250 -6.14 9.01 -17.33
CA VAL A 250 -6.92 8.75 -16.12
C VAL A 250 -7.97 9.84 -15.92
N GLN A 251 -9.21 9.41 -15.69
CA GLN A 251 -10.31 10.28 -15.30
C GLN A 251 -10.69 10.02 -13.84
N LEU A 252 -10.87 11.10 -13.07
CA LEU A 252 -11.48 11.01 -11.74
C LEU A 252 -12.99 11.07 -11.89
N VAL A 253 -13.66 9.99 -11.49
CA VAL A 253 -15.13 9.87 -11.59
C VAL A 253 -15.69 9.67 -10.19
N ARG A 254 -16.75 10.41 -9.85
CA ARG A 254 -17.48 10.22 -8.60
C ARG A 254 -18.67 9.29 -8.83
N ARG A 255 -18.79 8.24 -8.03
CA ARG A 255 -19.92 7.28 -8.03
C ARG A 255 -20.37 7.10 -6.58
N GLY A 256 -21.49 7.72 -6.23
CA GLY A 256 -21.95 7.81 -4.83
C GLY A 256 -20.99 8.62 -3.96
N ASP A 257 -20.54 8.01 -2.87
CA ASP A 257 -19.54 8.55 -1.94
C ASP A 257 -18.09 8.24 -2.36
N LYS A 258 -17.89 7.36 -3.35
CA LYS A 258 -16.57 6.92 -3.80
C LYS A 258 -16.03 7.81 -4.93
N THR A 259 -14.74 8.11 -4.83
CA THR A 259 -13.94 8.70 -5.92
C THR A 259 -13.16 7.58 -6.60
N LEU A 260 -13.28 7.48 -7.91
CA LEU A 260 -12.70 6.42 -8.73
C LEU A 260 -11.62 7.00 -9.64
N GLN A 261 -10.52 6.28 -9.80
CA GLN A 261 -9.56 6.51 -10.88
C GLN A 261 -9.89 5.56 -12.03
N VAL A 262 -10.28 6.09 -13.18
CA VAL A 262 -10.68 5.32 -14.36
C VAL A 262 -9.66 5.53 -15.46
N ALA A 263 -8.93 4.49 -15.82
CA ALA A 263 -8.08 4.46 -17.00
C ALA A 263 -8.80 3.68 -18.12
N LYS A 264 -8.75 4.21 -19.35
CA LYS A 264 -9.32 3.55 -20.52
C LYS A 264 -8.22 3.02 -21.42
N SER A 265 -8.36 1.77 -21.86
CA SER A 265 -7.60 1.23 -22.99
C SER A 265 -8.54 1.08 -24.20
N LYS A 266 -8.01 0.61 -25.33
CA LYS A 266 -8.84 0.32 -26.53
C LYS A 266 -9.85 -0.79 -26.28
N ASP A 267 -9.52 -1.72 -25.38
CA ASP A 267 -10.20 -3.00 -25.25
C ASP A 267 -10.96 -3.14 -23.92
N GLY A 268 -10.96 -2.11 -23.07
CA GLY A 268 -11.69 -2.12 -21.81
C GLY A 268 -11.36 -0.96 -20.89
N ILE A 269 -11.84 -1.04 -19.64
CA ILE A 269 -11.57 -0.07 -18.60
C ILE A 269 -10.85 -0.71 -17.41
N ALA A 270 -9.97 0.07 -16.79
CA ALA A 270 -9.37 -0.23 -15.51
C ALA A 270 -9.81 0.82 -14.49
N VAL A 271 -10.20 0.37 -13.31
CA VAL A 271 -10.81 1.24 -12.30
C VAL A 271 -10.19 0.94 -10.94
N SER A 272 -9.75 1.97 -10.23
CA SER A 272 -9.32 1.85 -8.84
C SER A 272 -10.15 2.71 -7.90
N TRP A 273 -10.48 2.16 -6.73
CA TRP A 273 -11.26 2.83 -5.70
C TRP A 273 -10.85 2.35 -4.31
N GLU A 274 -11.22 3.14 -3.30
CA GLU A 274 -11.07 2.74 -1.90
C GLU A 274 -12.27 1.91 -1.45
N GLY A 275 -12.02 0.67 -1.03
CA GLY A 275 -12.98 -0.21 -0.39
C GLY A 275 -13.00 -0.04 1.13
N SER A 276 -13.80 -0.87 1.81
CA SER A 276 -13.94 -0.85 3.27
C SER A 276 -12.64 -1.22 3.99
N HIS A 277 -11.90 -2.21 3.49
CA HIS A 277 -10.65 -2.70 4.11
C HIS A 277 -9.42 -2.60 3.21
N ALA A 278 -9.60 -2.51 1.90
CA ALA A 278 -8.51 -2.51 0.93
C ALA A 278 -8.73 -1.43 -0.15
N ARG A 279 -7.67 -1.07 -0.87
CA ARG A 279 -7.79 -0.40 -2.16
C ARG A 279 -7.98 -1.46 -3.24
N MET A 280 -9.06 -1.31 -4.00
CA MET A 280 -9.43 -2.20 -5.08
C MET A 280 -8.94 -1.65 -6.42
N THR A 281 -8.51 -2.52 -7.32
CA THR A 281 -8.25 -2.20 -8.72
C THR A 281 -8.82 -3.31 -9.59
N ALA A 282 -9.80 -2.99 -10.43
CA ALA A 282 -10.35 -3.89 -11.43
C ALA A 282 -9.76 -3.57 -12.81
N ILE A 283 -9.39 -4.58 -13.59
CA ILE A 283 -8.78 -4.45 -14.94
C ILE A 283 -9.51 -5.37 -15.90
N GLY A 284 -9.77 -4.91 -17.13
CA GLY A 284 -10.49 -5.68 -18.13
C GLY A 284 -12.01 -5.65 -17.94
N LEU A 285 -12.54 -4.61 -17.30
CA LEU A 285 -13.98 -4.39 -17.24
C LEU A 285 -14.49 -3.89 -18.60
N ARG A 286 -15.72 -4.27 -18.96
CA ARG A 286 -16.32 -3.89 -20.25
C ARG A 286 -16.93 -2.49 -20.22
N ASP A 287 -17.63 -2.19 -19.14
CA ASP A 287 -18.39 -0.97 -18.99
C ASP A 287 -18.63 -0.63 -17.51
N ALA A 288 -19.33 0.48 -17.29
CA ALA A 288 -19.63 0.98 -15.96
C ALA A 288 -20.62 0.10 -15.17
N SER A 289 -21.42 -0.73 -15.84
CA SER A 289 -22.40 -1.59 -15.17
C SER A 289 -21.72 -2.72 -14.42
N GLU A 290 -20.67 -3.32 -14.99
CA GLU A 290 -19.84 -4.30 -14.27
C GLU A 290 -19.18 -3.69 -13.03
N LEU A 291 -18.69 -2.46 -13.16
CA LEU A 291 -18.15 -1.72 -12.04
C LEU A 291 -19.21 -1.49 -10.95
N ASP A 292 -20.43 -1.10 -11.31
CA ASP A 292 -21.48 -0.84 -10.32
C ASP A 292 -21.81 -2.10 -9.48
N VAL A 293 -21.73 -3.30 -10.08
CA VAL A 293 -21.88 -4.57 -9.34
C VAL A 293 -20.74 -4.77 -8.33
N LEU A 294 -19.48 -4.52 -8.74
CA LEU A 294 -18.32 -4.63 -7.85
C LEU A 294 -18.33 -3.59 -6.72
N LEU A 295 -18.88 -2.40 -6.99
CA LEU A 295 -19.04 -1.35 -5.98
C LEU A 295 -20.14 -1.69 -4.97
N ALA A 296 -21.24 -2.33 -5.40
CA ALA A 296 -22.34 -2.72 -4.53
C ALA A 296 -21.98 -3.83 -3.53
N ALA A 297 -20.97 -4.64 -3.85
CA ALA A 297 -20.50 -5.73 -3.00
C ALA A 297 -19.48 -5.27 -1.90
N ASN A 298 -19.11 -3.99 -1.87
CA ASN A 298 -18.02 -3.42 -1.05
C ASN A 298 -18.46 -2.48 0.09
#